data_AF-A0A4E0RWA5-F1
#
_entry.id   AF-A0A4E0RWA5-F1
#
_cell.length_a   1.000
_cell.length_b   1.000
_cell.length_c   1.000
_cell.angle_alpha   90.00
_cell.angle_beta   90.00
_cell.angle_gamma   90.00
#
_symmetry.space_group_name_H-M   'P 1'
#
loop_
_entity.id
_entity.type
_entity.pdbx_description
1 polymer ?
#
loop_
_entity_poly.entity_id
_entity_poly.type
_entity_poly.pdbx_seq_one_letter_code
_entity_poly.pdbx_strand_id
1 'polypeptide(L)'
;MSLNGKKLSKRMLNALKTILYYQNRVRHDSTLCVISSPNATTLPCPRNSVATSKRSFHLHLFADTQTRNDVNSSLFEWDLQGVTWNFYSFERNRGKVDWIPNDHPSGISALIKLTLTTLLPYWVEKVIAMDTDVILNHDIAELWNHFYQFGEKQVIGYAWEQNSWSPTCIEPKVSTIPYSGVNGGLALLYLKRMRQVNWDQIWKRTLKNLLKRHGKLHESDQEVVREVIRKYPGLYYKVPCEWNVQVYSEVASECCPVVWPLRYPDQIDCWPELYPNATFRPVKLVHYDTHSKPDDANLNISWSTTSSGIERKLTTPQIRTQFHQLYHKFEGLDLNCFR
;
A
#
# COMPACT_ATOMS: atom_id res chain seq x y z
N MET A 1 -2.81 9.73 -0.71
CA MET A 1 -1.99 9.33 -1.88
C MET A 1 -1.42 10.57 -2.54
N SER A 2 -0.24 10.48 -3.17
CA SER A 2 0.37 11.56 -3.96
C SER A 2 0.16 11.30 -5.45
N LEU A 3 -0.38 12.28 -6.16
CA LEU A 3 -0.85 12.19 -7.55
C LEU A 3 -0.17 13.31 -8.34
N ASN A 4 0.89 12.98 -9.05
CA ASN A 4 1.58 13.94 -9.92
C ASN A 4 1.59 13.38 -11.34
N GLY A 5 0.60 13.80 -12.13
CA GLY A 5 0.38 13.35 -13.48
C GLY A 5 -0.58 12.16 -13.66
N LYS A 6 -1.05 12.01 -14.91
CA LYS A 6 -2.13 11.11 -15.33
C LYS A 6 -1.92 9.62 -14.98
N LYS A 7 -0.68 9.12 -15.06
CA LYS A 7 -0.37 7.72 -14.72
C LYS A 7 -0.71 7.41 -13.26
N LEU A 8 -0.32 8.30 -12.33
CA LEU A 8 -0.58 8.11 -10.91
C LEU A 8 -2.09 8.21 -10.59
N SER A 9 -2.83 9.05 -11.31
CA SER A 9 -4.29 9.12 -11.21
C SER A 9 -4.97 7.81 -11.60
N LYS A 10 -4.57 7.20 -12.73
CA LYS A 10 -5.10 5.91 -13.17
C LYS A 10 -4.82 4.80 -12.15
N ARG A 11 -3.58 4.72 -11.66
CA ARG A 11 -3.18 3.75 -10.64
C ARG A 11 -3.96 3.94 -9.35
N MET A 12 -4.16 5.18 -8.91
CA MET A 12 -4.98 5.49 -7.74
C MET A 12 -6.43 5.03 -7.91
N LEU A 13 -7.06 5.33 -9.05
CA LEU A 13 -8.43 4.88 -9.32
C LEU A 13 -8.51 3.35 -9.32
N ASN A 14 -7.50 2.67 -9.87
CA ASN A 14 -7.43 1.22 -9.85
C ASN A 14 -7.30 0.68 -8.41
N ALA A 15 -6.40 1.25 -7.60
CA ALA A 15 -6.27 0.92 -6.18
C ALA A 15 -7.60 1.15 -5.43
N LEU A 16 -8.31 2.24 -5.70
CA LEU A 16 -9.61 2.54 -5.12
C LEU A 16 -10.67 1.49 -5.49
N LYS A 17 -10.70 1.02 -6.74
CA LYS A 17 -11.56 -0.11 -7.15
C LYS A 17 -11.28 -1.36 -6.31
N THR A 18 -10.01 -1.68 -6.04
CA THR A 18 -9.66 -2.84 -5.20
C THR A 18 -10.13 -2.65 -3.75
N ILE A 19 -10.00 -1.44 -3.19
CA ILE A 19 -10.51 -1.13 -1.84
C ILE A 19 -12.02 -1.36 -1.78
N LEU A 20 -12.77 -0.79 -2.73
CA LEU A 20 -14.23 -0.89 -2.76
C LEU A 20 -14.69 -2.34 -3.00
N TYR A 21 -14.00 -3.07 -3.87
CA TYR A 21 -14.27 -4.48 -4.14
C TYR A 21 -14.19 -5.31 -2.85
N TYR A 22 -13.10 -5.19 -2.10
CA TYR A 22 -12.91 -5.95 -0.85
C TYR A 22 -13.63 -5.35 0.38
N GLN A 23 -14.28 -4.20 0.24
CA GLN A 23 -15.32 -3.73 1.18
C GLN A 23 -16.71 -4.27 0.86
N ASN A 24 -16.81 -5.18 -0.13
CA ASN A 24 -18.07 -5.72 -0.62
C ASN A 24 -19.00 -4.63 -1.21
N ARG A 25 -18.44 -3.57 -1.80
CA ARG A 25 -19.18 -2.44 -2.39
C ARG A 25 -19.36 -2.58 -3.90
N VAL A 26 -19.46 -3.82 -4.36
CA VAL A 26 -19.58 -4.16 -5.77
C VAL A 26 -20.96 -4.74 -6.08
N ARG A 27 -21.44 -4.52 -7.29
CA ARG A 27 -22.68 -5.07 -7.82
C ARG A 27 -22.55 -6.58 -8.03
N HIS A 28 -23.29 -7.36 -7.24
CA HIS A 28 -23.34 -8.82 -7.36
C HIS A 28 -24.32 -9.31 -8.43
N ASP A 29 -25.21 -8.44 -8.90
CA ASP A 29 -26.21 -8.74 -9.94
C ASP A 29 -25.62 -8.78 -11.36
N SER A 30 -24.37 -8.37 -11.53
CA SER A 30 -23.65 -8.38 -12.81
C SER A 30 -22.37 -9.20 -12.70
N THR A 31 -22.28 -10.27 -13.49
CA THR A 31 -21.06 -11.09 -13.59
C THR A 31 -19.86 -10.31 -14.13
N LEU A 32 -20.10 -9.21 -14.87
CA LEU A 32 -19.06 -8.31 -15.37
C LEU A 32 -18.39 -7.50 -14.25
N CYS A 33 -19.04 -7.37 -13.09
CA CYS A 33 -18.53 -6.61 -11.95
C CYS A 33 -17.71 -7.46 -10.97
N VAL A 34 -17.76 -8.78 -11.09
CA VAL A 34 -17.05 -9.72 -10.23
C VAL A 34 -15.83 -10.25 -10.96
N ILE A 35 -14.64 -10.10 -10.36
CA ILE A 35 -13.41 -10.60 -10.96
C ILE A 35 -13.47 -12.12 -11.01
N SER A 36 -13.25 -12.68 -12.21
CA SER A 36 -13.14 -14.11 -12.45
C SER A 36 -11.92 -14.42 -13.31
N SER A 37 -11.40 -15.65 -13.22
CA SER A 37 -10.40 -16.18 -14.14
C SER A 37 -10.66 -17.66 -14.38
N PRO A 38 -10.70 -18.13 -15.64
CA PRO A 38 -10.60 -19.55 -15.91
C PRO A 38 -9.25 -20.01 -15.35
N ASN A 39 -9.25 -20.96 -14.42
CA ASN A 39 -8.08 -21.45 -13.67
C ASN A 39 -7.59 -20.56 -12.51
N ALA A 40 -8.38 -19.59 -12.02
CA ALA A 40 -8.04 -18.94 -10.76
C ALA A 40 -8.12 -19.94 -9.60
N THR A 41 -7.03 -20.05 -8.86
CA THR A 41 -7.03 -20.66 -7.53
C THR A 41 -7.93 -19.85 -6.61
N THR A 42 -9.01 -20.46 -6.11
CA THR A 42 -9.93 -19.83 -5.15
C THR A 42 -9.86 -20.56 -3.82
N LEU A 43 -10.01 -19.83 -2.72
CA LEU A 43 -10.19 -20.46 -1.41
C LEU A 43 -11.64 -20.92 -1.27
N PRO A 44 -11.89 -22.13 -0.72
CA PRO A 44 -13.24 -22.62 -0.44
C PRO A 44 -13.83 -21.95 0.82
N CYS A 45 -13.62 -20.65 0.98
CA CYS A 45 -14.16 -19.91 2.11
C CYS A 45 -15.65 -19.61 1.91
N PRO A 46 -16.45 -19.66 2.99
CA PRO A 46 -17.85 -19.26 2.96
C PRO A 46 -18.04 -17.83 2.46
N ARG A 47 -19.14 -17.60 1.75
CA ARG A 47 -19.58 -16.26 1.31
C ARG A 47 -20.63 -15.74 2.27
N ASN A 48 -20.54 -14.45 2.61
CA ASN A 48 -21.52 -13.75 3.42
C ASN A 48 -21.96 -12.48 2.68
N SER A 49 -22.97 -12.65 1.82
CA SER A 49 -23.54 -11.57 1.01
C SER A 49 -24.21 -10.46 1.84
N VAL A 50 -24.53 -10.72 3.11
CA VAL A 50 -25.17 -9.76 4.02
C VAL A 50 -24.14 -8.82 4.66
N ALA A 51 -22.88 -9.23 4.75
CA ALA A 51 -21.81 -8.40 5.31
C ALA A 51 -21.34 -7.35 4.29
N THR A 52 -22.06 -6.24 4.17
CA THR A 52 -21.54 -5.04 3.49
C THR A 52 -20.79 -4.18 4.49
N SER A 53 -19.48 -4.03 4.31
CA SER A 53 -18.67 -3.07 5.06
C SER A 53 -18.95 -1.67 4.50
N LYS A 54 -20.06 -1.04 4.91
CA LYS A 54 -20.40 0.35 4.51
C LYS A 54 -19.53 1.40 5.22
N ARG A 55 -18.27 1.06 5.51
CA ARG A 55 -17.36 1.96 6.22
C ARG A 55 -17.01 3.11 5.29
N SER A 56 -17.48 4.29 5.67
CA SER A 56 -17.09 5.52 4.99
C SER A 56 -15.60 5.77 5.19
N PHE A 57 -14.92 6.26 4.16
CA PHE A 57 -13.53 6.69 4.27
C PHE A 57 -13.33 8.01 3.55
N HIS A 58 -12.33 8.75 4.00
CA HIS A 58 -11.97 10.05 3.48
C HIS A 58 -10.62 9.99 2.78
N LEU A 59 -10.58 10.39 1.51
CA LEU A 59 -9.38 10.42 0.70
C LEU A 59 -8.66 11.75 0.87
N HIS A 60 -7.41 11.70 1.31
CA HIS A 60 -6.50 12.84 1.25
C HIS A 60 -5.60 12.71 0.02
N LEU A 61 -5.83 13.59 -0.96
CA LEU A 61 -5.21 13.54 -2.27
C LEU A 61 -4.26 14.73 -2.44
N PHE A 62 -2.98 14.45 -2.60
CA PHE A 62 -1.99 15.47 -2.91
C PHE A 62 -1.80 15.51 -4.42
N ALA A 63 -2.18 16.61 -5.07
CA ALA A 63 -2.25 16.65 -6.52
C ALA A 63 -1.79 17.98 -7.12
N ASP A 64 -1.15 17.92 -8.29
CA ASP A 64 -0.96 19.09 -9.15
C ASP A 64 -2.31 19.59 -9.69
N THR A 65 -2.31 20.81 -10.22
CA THR A 65 -3.52 21.50 -10.67
C THR A 65 -4.30 20.73 -11.75
N GLN A 66 -3.60 20.14 -12.73
CA GLN A 66 -4.24 19.39 -13.81
C GLN A 66 -4.81 18.08 -13.28
N THR A 67 -4.00 17.31 -12.56
CA THR A 67 -4.38 16.02 -11.97
C THR A 67 -5.55 16.17 -11.01
N ARG A 68 -5.59 17.25 -10.23
CA ARG A 68 -6.72 17.56 -9.36
C ARG A 68 -8.03 17.63 -10.12
N ASN A 69 -8.06 18.35 -11.25
CA ASN A 69 -9.28 18.52 -12.03
C ASN A 69 -9.77 17.17 -12.57
N ASP A 70 -8.87 16.41 -13.21
CA ASP A 70 -9.18 15.12 -13.80
C ASP A 70 -9.72 14.12 -12.77
N VAL A 71 -9.06 14.03 -11.61
CA VAL A 71 -9.45 13.13 -10.52
C VAL A 71 -10.76 13.58 -9.86
N ASN A 72 -10.95 14.89 -9.67
CA ASN A 72 -12.17 15.40 -9.06
C ASN A 72 -13.40 15.11 -9.94
N SER A 73 -13.29 15.31 -11.26
CA SER A 73 -14.35 14.93 -12.20
C SER A 73 -14.63 13.44 -12.15
N SER A 74 -13.58 12.60 -12.17
CA SER A 74 -13.73 11.14 -12.11
C SER A 74 -14.43 10.67 -10.82
N LEU A 75 -14.06 11.24 -9.66
CA LEU A 75 -14.68 10.88 -8.37
C LEU A 75 -16.11 11.39 -8.25
N PHE A 76 -16.41 12.56 -8.81
CA PHE A 76 -17.76 13.12 -8.84
C PHE A 76 -18.69 12.30 -9.74
N GLU A 77 -18.24 11.95 -10.94
CA GLU A 77 -19.00 11.10 -11.88
C GLU A 77 -19.24 9.69 -11.33
N TRP A 78 -18.33 9.19 -10.49
CA TRP A 78 -18.47 7.87 -9.88
C TRP A 78 -19.56 7.81 -8.79
N ASP A 79 -19.92 8.95 -8.18
CA ASP A 79 -21.01 9.06 -7.18
C ASP A 79 -20.96 8.00 -6.05
N LEU A 80 -19.77 7.78 -5.48
CA LEU A 80 -19.55 6.77 -4.45
C LEU A 80 -20.13 7.16 -3.10
N GLN A 81 -20.99 6.32 -2.52
CA GLN A 81 -21.61 6.61 -1.22
C GLN A 81 -20.59 6.58 -0.07
N GLY A 82 -20.60 7.54 0.85
CA GLY A 82 -19.69 7.51 2.00
C GLY A 82 -18.19 7.55 1.64
N VAL A 83 -17.83 7.92 0.40
CA VAL A 83 -16.45 8.26 0.03
C VAL A 83 -16.40 9.77 -0.14
N THR A 84 -15.57 10.42 0.66
CA THR A 84 -15.35 11.87 0.57
C THR A 84 -13.88 12.14 0.30
N TRP A 85 -13.52 13.31 -0.21
CA TRP A 85 -12.13 13.63 -0.53
C TRP A 85 -11.79 15.08 -0.30
N ASN A 86 -10.52 15.34 -0.06
CA ASN A 86 -9.92 16.67 -0.04
C ASN A 86 -8.64 16.69 -0.86
N PHE A 87 -8.47 17.76 -1.64
CA PHE A 87 -7.26 18.00 -2.41
C PHE A 87 -6.31 18.95 -1.69
N TYR A 88 -5.03 18.61 -1.73
CA TYR A 88 -3.93 19.42 -1.25
C TYR A 88 -3.01 19.72 -2.44
N SER A 89 -2.76 21.00 -2.73
CA SER A 89 -1.98 21.41 -3.91
C SER A 89 -0.52 20.96 -3.79
N PHE A 90 -0.04 20.28 -4.84
CA PHE A 90 1.35 19.89 -4.97
C PHE A 90 2.28 21.10 -4.95
N GLU A 91 1.97 22.10 -5.76
CA GLU A 91 2.75 23.31 -5.97
C GLU A 91 2.92 24.13 -4.69
N ARG A 92 1.84 24.32 -3.91
CA ARG A 92 1.87 25.08 -2.66
C ARG A 92 2.68 24.41 -1.55
N ASN A 93 2.83 23.09 -1.62
CA ASN A 93 3.51 22.32 -0.58
C ASN A 93 4.88 21.79 -1.02
N ARG A 94 5.24 21.95 -2.29
CA ARG A 94 6.53 21.55 -2.86
C ARG A 94 7.71 22.05 -2.01
N GLY A 95 7.68 23.32 -1.62
CA GLY A 95 8.73 23.95 -0.80
C GLY A 95 8.97 23.31 0.57
N LYS A 96 8.07 22.45 1.07
CA LYS A 96 8.29 21.71 2.31
C LYS A 96 9.42 20.68 2.20
N VAL A 97 9.69 20.16 1.00
CA VAL A 97 10.62 19.03 0.78
C VAL A 97 11.52 19.17 -0.46
N ASP A 98 11.24 20.08 -1.39
CA ASP A 98 12.03 20.28 -2.63
C ASP A 98 13.49 20.70 -2.38
N TRP A 99 13.78 21.24 -1.19
CA TRP A 99 15.13 21.59 -0.75
C TRP A 99 15.98 20.36 -0.37
N ILE A 100 15.40 19.16 -0.30
CA ILE A 100 16.07 17.93 0.11
C ILE A 100 16.72 17.28 -1.13
N PRO A 101 18.07 17.16 -1.18
CA PRO A 101 18.72 16.45 -2.26
C PRO A 101 18.30 14.98 -2.29
N ASN A 102 17.73 14.53 -3.40
CA ASN A 102 17.12 13.21 -3.54
C ASN A 102 17.19 12.75 -5.01
N ASP A 103 17.67 11.53 -5.27
CA ASP A 103 17.71 10.94 -6.61
C ASP A 103 16.67 9.83 -6.83
N HIS A 104 15.78 9.62 -5.86
CA HIS A 104 14.69 8.66 -5.99
C HIS A 104 13.78 9.00 -7.21
N PRO A 105 13.43 8.03 -8.08
CA PRO A 105 12.68 8.28 -9.32
C PRO A 105 11.32 8.97 -9.13
N SER A 106 10.62 8.67 -8.03
CA SER A 106 9.33 9.32 -7.70
C SER A 106 9.48 10.76 -7.21
N GLY A 107 10.72 11.25 -7.05
CA GLY A 107 11.05 12.60 -6.67
C GLY A 107 10.34 13.09 -5.40
N ILE A 108 9.85 14.33 -5.47
CA ILE A 108 9.20 15.05 -4.36
C ILE A 108 7.96 14.31 -3.82
N SER A 109 7.23 13.61 -4.69
CA SER A 109 6.02 12.86 -4.30
C SER A 109 6.32 11.79 -3.24
N ALA A 110 7.51 11.20 -3.25
CA ALA A 110 7.91 10.23 -2.23
C ALA A 110 8.24 10.90 -0.88
N LEU A 111 8.77 12.12 -0.89
CA LEU A 111 9.14 12.85 0.33
C LEU A 111 7.94 13.42 1.11
N ILE A 112 6.80 13.64 0.46
CA ILE A 112 5.68 14.38 1.07
C ILE A 112 5.12 13.69 2.33
N LYS A 113 5.26 12.37 2.42
CA LYS A 113 4.84 11.56 3.59
C LYS A 113 5.48 12.04 4.89
N LEU A 114 6.72 12.56 4.86
CA LEU A 114 7.40 13.13 6.03
C LEU A 114 6.67 14.35 6.62
N THR A 115 5.86 15.03 5.80
CA THR A 115 5.24 16.33 6.15
C THR A 115 3.79 16.23 6.57
N LEU A 116 3.20 15.02 6.59
CA LEU A 116 1.74 14.84 6.79
C LEU A 116 1.23 15.38 8.14
N THR A 117 2.08 15.46 9.16
CA THR A 117 1.77 16.08 10.45
C THR A 117 1.42 17.57 10.35
N THR A 118 2.01 18.28 9.38
CA THR A 118 1.80 19.71 9.12
C THR A 118 0.99 20.00 7.87
N LEU A 119 0.88 19.04 6.95
CA LEU A 119 0.12 19.17 5.71
C LEU A 119 -1.36 18.87 5.94
N LEU A 120 -1.68 17.84 6.73
CA LEU A 120 -3.06 17.47 7.02
C LEU A 120 -3.60 18.27 8.21
N PRO A 121 -4.92 18.59 8.20
CA PRO A 121 -5.55 19.33 9.28
C PRO A 121 -5.35 18.69 10.66
N TYR A 122 -5.37 19.51 11.71
CA TYR A 122 -5.06 19.06 13.07
C TYR A 122 -6.04 18.00 13.58
N TRP A 123 -7.30 18.03 13.12
CA TRP A 123 -8.34 17.07 13.50
C TRP A 123 -8.17 15.69 12.84
N VAL A 124 -7.32 15.57 11.81
CA VAL A 124 -6.97 14.27 11.25
C VAL A 124 -5.98 13.59 12.20
N GLU A 125 -6.45 12.57 12.92
CA GLU A 125 -5.66 11.91 13.97
C GLU A 125 -4.84 10.71 13.47
N LYS A 126 -5.34 9.98 12.48
CA LYS A 126 -4.77 8.74 11.94
C LYS A 126 -4.97 8.69 10.43
N VAL A 127 -3.97 8.23 9.70
CA VAL A 127 -4.10 7.98 8.24
C VAL A 127 -3.33 6.73 7.84
N ILE A 128 -3.87 6.01 6.86
CA ILE A 128 -3.10 5.05 6.07
C ILE A 128 -2.57 5.82 4.86
N ALA A 129 -1.26 6.05 4.81
CA ALA A 129 -0.59 6.59 3.64
C ALA A 129 -0.11 5.43 2.77
N MET A 130 -0.50 5.43 1.50
CA MET A 130 -0.17 4.38 0.53
C MET A 130 0.25 4.97 -0.80
N ASP A 131 1.14 4.26 -1.49
CA ASP A 131 1.46 4.51 -2.89
C ASP A 131 0.31 4.09 -3.81
N THR A 132 0.37 4.51 -5.07
CA THR A 132 -0.74 4.32 -6.03
C THR A 132 -0.64 3.01 -6.79
N ASP A 133 0.54 2.40 -6.82
CA ASP A 133 0.88 1.12 -7.46
C ASP A 133 0.66 -0.07 -6.53
N VAL A 134 -0.50 -0.08 -5.87
CA VAL A 134 -0.92 -1.15 -4.95
C VAL A 134 -2.18 -1.84 -5.44
N ILE A 135 -2.34 -3.12 -5.10
CA ILE A 135 -3.59 -3.88 -5.24
C ILE A 135 -3.90 -4.50 -3.88
N LEU A 136 -5.11 -4.26 -3.38
CA LEU A 136 -5.63 -4.94 -2.20
C LEU A 136 -6.23 -6.30 -2.59
N ASN A 137 -6.25 -7.22 -1.62
CA ASN A 137 -6.85 -8.55 -1.68
C ASN A 137 -7.63 -8.89 -0.39
N HIS A 138 -7.95 -7.86 0.40
CA HIS A 138 -8.62 -7.95 1.69
C HIS A 138 -9.25 -6.60 2.08
N ASP A 139 -10.21 -6.58 3.02
CA ASP A 139 -10.85 -5.37 3.52
C ASP A 139 -9.82 -4.51 4.27
N ILE A 140 -9.59 -3.29 3.78
CA ILE A 140 -8.69 -2.30 4.39
C ILE A 140 -9.08 -1.95 5.84
N ALA A 141 -10.31 -2.24 6.26
CA ALA A 141 -10.75 -2.13 7.65
C ALA A 141 -9.88 -2.95 8.61
N GLU A 142 -9.41 -4.13 8.19
CA GLU A 142 -8.50 -4.92 9.01
C GLU A 142 -7.14 -4.23 9.16
N LEU A 143 -6.63 -3.60 8.10
CA LEU A 143 -5.41 -2.79 8.17
C LEU A 143 -5.59 -1.62 9.15
N TRP A 144 -6.74 -0.94 9.08
CA TRP A 144 -7.08 0.14 10.01
C TRP A 144 -7.09 -0.32 11.47
N ASN A 145 -7.54 -1.55 11.74
CA ASN A 145 -7.59 -2.08 13.10
C ASN A 145 -6.21 -2.23 13.76
N HIS A 146 -5.12 -2.28 12.99
CA HIS A 146 -3.77 -2.28 13.55
C HIS A 146 -3.44 -1.03 14.36
N PHE A 147 -4.11 0.11 14.13
CA PHE A 147 -3.95 1.29 14.99
C PHE A 147 -4.34 1.04 16.45
N TYR A 148 -5.27 0.11 16.72
CA TYR A 148 -5.65 -0.27 18.08
C TYR A 148 -4.63 -1.20 18.75
N GLN A 149 -3.71 -1.77 17.97
CA GLN A 149 -2.61 -2.60 18.45
C GLN A 149 -1.34 -1.77 18.71
N PHE A 150 -1.34 -0.47 18.40
CA PHE A 150 -0.22 0.41 18.72
C PHE A 150 -0.08 0.53 20.23
N GLY A 151 1.07 0.13 20.75
CA GLY A 151 1.50 0.45 22.12
C GLY A 151 1.53 1.96 22.36
N GLU A 152 1.61 2.36 23.62
CA GLU A 152 1.40 3.76 24.05
C GLU A 152 2.32 4.76 23.35
N LYS A 153 3.57 4.37 23.08
CA LYS A 153 4.59 5.22 22.44
C LYS A 153 4.61 5.14 20.92
N GLN A 154 3.96 4.15 20.32
CA GLN A 154 4.04 3.93 18.87
C GLN A 154 3.22 5.00 18.14
N VAL A 155 3.82 5.56 17.09
CA VAL A 155 3.27 6.66 16.29
C VAL A 155 3.31 6.39 14.78
N ILE A 156 4.16 5.48 14.35
CA ILE A 156 4.27 5.04 12.95
C ILE A 156 4.24 3.51 12.86
N GLY A 157 3.62 2.99 11.80
CA GLY A 157 3.60 1.58 11.48
C GLY A 157 3.99 1.33 10.04
N TYR A 158 4.97 0.45 9.82
CA TYR A 158 5.45 0.06 8.50
C TYR A 158 5.77 -1.43 8.47
N ALA A 159 5.65 -2.04 7.29
CA ALA A 159 6.18 -3.37 7.03
C ALA A 159 7.69 -3.27 6.75
N TRP A 160 8.41 -4.36 6.99
CA TRP A 160 9.83 -4.44 6.67
C TRP A 160 10.07 -4.43 5.16
N GLU A 161 11.23 -3.90 4.77
CA GLU A 161 11.74 -3.98 3.40
C GLU A 161 12.10 -5.43 3.05
N GLN A 162 11.66 -5.91 1.89
CA GLN A 162 11.75 -7.31 1.44
C GLN A 162 12.82 -7.47 0.35
N ASN A 163 14.05 -6.99 0.61
CA ASN A 163 15.14 -7.08 -0.35
C ASN A 163 16.20 -8.16 0.00
N SER A 164 16.87 -8.67 -1.05
CA SER A 164 17.67 -9.91 -1.07
C SER A 164 18.93 -9.90 -0.22
N TRP A 165 19.52 -8.73 0.00
CA TRP A 165 20.87 -8.64 0.56
C TRP A 165 20.91 -8.82 2.08
N SER A 166 19.79 -9.22 2.68
CA SER A 166 19.78 -9.52 4.10
C SER A 166 18.90 -10.73 4.43
N PRO A 167 19.46 -11.82 5.00
CA PRO A 167 18.66 -12.91 5.57
C PRO A 167 17.82 -12.46 6.79
N THR A 168 17.85 -11.17 7.13
CA THR A 168 17.19 -10.59 8.29
C THR A 168 15.70 -10.33 8.10
N CYS A 169 15.17 -10.47 6.88
CA CYS A 169 13.75 -10.25 6.61
C CYS A 169 12.86 -11.48 6.83
N ILE A 170 13.43 -12.66 7.13
CA ILE A 170 12.69 -13.93 7.27
C ILE A 170 12.15 -14.07 8.70
N GLU A 171 10.85 -13.91 8.88
CA GLU A 171 10.20 -14.16 10.17
C GLU A 171 10.07 -15.67 10.47
N PRO A 172 10.12 -16.12 11.74
CA PRO A 172 10.38 -15.35 12.97
C PRO A 172 11.89 -15.25 13.31
N LYS A 173 12.78 -15.63 12.37
CA LYS A 173 14.23 -15.78 12.65
C LYS A 173 14.90 -14.50 13.14
N VAL A 174 14.29 -13.34 12.87
CA VAL A 174 14.75 -12.02 13.32
C VAL A 174 13.63 -11.25 14.01
N SER A 175 13.95 -10.65 15.15
CA SER A 175 13.06 -9.80 15.95
C SER A 175 13.36 -8.29 15.85
N THR A 176 14.53 -7.93 15.30
CA THR A 176 14.94 -6.55 15.05
C THR A 176 14.61 -6.13 13.63
N ILE A 177 14.39 -4.83 13.42
CA ILE A 177 14.21 -4.27 12.08
C ILE A 177 15.42 -4.66 11.17
N PRO A 178 15.18 -5.17 9.95
CA PRO A 178 16.24 -5.50 9.00
C PRO A 178 17.19 -4.35 8.74
N TYR A 179 18.40 -4.65 8.27
CA TYR A 179 19.35 -3.61 7.85
C TYR A 179 18.75 -2.70 6.75
N SER A 180 17.98 -3.28 5.84
CA SER A 180 17.29 -2.53 4.79
C SER A 180 16.16 -1.67 5.32
N GLY A 181 15.67 -1.94 6.54
CA GLY A 181 14.68 -1.14 7.23
C GLY A 181 13.24 -1.49 6.88
N VAL A 182 12.50 -0.47 6.45
CA VAL A 182 11.06 -0.54 6.15
C VAL A 182 10.82 -0.03 4.75
N ASN A 183 9.72 -0.49 4.15
CA ASN A 183 9.31 -0.07 2.81
C ASN A 183 8.25 1.04 2.88
N GLY A 184 8.42 2.09 2.07
CA GLY A 184 7.57 3.28 2.05
C GLY A 184 6.20 3.11 1.38
N GLY A 185 5.92 1.97 0.74
CA GLY A 185 4.68 1.73 -0.02
C GLY A 185 3.39 1.84 0.79
N LEU A 186 3.48 1.51 2.08
CA LEU A 186 2.37 1.57 3.02
C LEU A 186 2.85 2.03 4.40
N ALA A 187 2.16 3.02 4.97
CA ALA A 187 2.42 3.55 6.30
C ALA A 187 1.14 3.80 7.09
N LEU A 188 1.11 3.34 8.34
CA LEU A 188 0.09 3.67 9.33
C LEU A 188 0.62 4.82 10.18
N LEU A 189 0.05 6.01 10.02
CA LEU A 189 0.55 7.21 10.68
C LEU A 189 -0.45 7.71 11.73
N TYR A 190 -0.09 7.61 13.00
CA TYR A 190 -0.89 8.15 14.10
C TYR A 190 -0.54 9.63 14.31
N LEU A 191 -0.98 10.47 13.38
CA LEU A 191 -0.67 11.90 13.29
C LEU A 191 -0.84 12.66 14.61
N LYS A 192 -1.87 12.38 15.39
CA LYS A 192 -2.05 13.02 16.71
C LYS A 192 -0.85 12.78 17.63
N ARG A 193 -0.40 11.52 17.74
CA ARG A 193 0.76 11.16 18.56
C ARG A 193 2.07 11.64 17.93
N MET A 194 2.19 11.59 16.60
CA MET A 194 3.34 12.15 15.89
C MET A 194 3.53 13.64 16.19
N ARG A 195 2.44 14.43 16.22
CA ARG A 195 2.47 15.85 16.61
C ARG A 195 2.92 16.02 18.07
N GLN A 196 2.42 15.18 18.99
CA GLN A 196 2.80 15.22 20.42
C GLN A 196 4.29 14.96 20.67
N VAL A 197 4.93 14.10 19.87
CA VAL A 197 6.37 13.81 19.98
C VAL A 197 7.24 14.75 19.14
N ASN A 198 6.68 15.83 18.60
CA ASN A 198 7.37 16.76 17.71
C ASN A 198 8.05 16.06 16.52
N TRP A 199 7.32 15.18 15.83
CA TRP A 199 7.80 14.41 14.68
C TRP A 199 8.61 15.24 13.68
N ASP A 200 8.16 16.46 13.36
CA ASP A 200 8.84 17.39 12.46
C ASP A 200 10.28 17.70 12.87
N GLN A 201 10.54 17.85 14.17
CA GLN A 201 11.88 18.05 14.68
C GLN A 201 12.72 16.77 14.58
N ILE A 202 12.09 15.62 14.86
CA ILE A 202 12.75 14.30 14.80
C ILE A 202 13.24 14.01 13.38
N TRP A 203 12.36 14.03 12.38
CA TRP A 203 12.75 13.64 11.02
C TRP A 203 13.71 14.66 10.39
N LYS A 204 13.55 15.98 10.64
CA LYS A 204 14.47 17.01 10.13
C LYS A 204 15.88 16.85 10.72
N ARG A 205 16.00 16.54 12.02
CA ARG A 205 17.30 16.28 12.66
C ARG A 205 17.95 15.02 12.09
N THR A 206 17.17 13.95 11.91
CA THR A 206 17.66 12.71 11.30
C THR A 206 18.13 12.95 9.87
N LEU A 207 17.33 13.66 9.06
CA LEU A 207 17.67 14.04 7.70
C LEU A 207 18.97 14.85 7.63
N LYS A 208 19.15 15.86 8.50
CA LYS A 208 20.40 16.63 8.55
C LYS A 208 21.63 15.75 8.76
N ASN A 209 21.52 14.71 9.59
CA ASN A 209 22.60 13.76 9.83
C ASN A 209 22.83 12.83 8.62
N LEU A 210 21.77 12.39 7.95
CA LEU A 210 21.86 11.61 6.71
C LEU A 210 22.55 12.41 5.60
N LEU A 211 22.11 13.65 5.35
CA LEU A 211 22.69 14.50 4.31
C LEU A 211 24.16 14.85 4.60
N LYS A 212 24.56 14.98 5.87
CA LYS A 212 25.98 15.13 6.23
C LYS A 212 26.84 13.92 5.88
N ARG A 213 26.27 12.71 5.93
CA ARG A 213 26.99 11.45 5.65
C ARG A 213 26.99 11.08 4.18
N HIS A 214 25.87 11.29 3.50
CA HIS A 214 25.61 10.75 2.16
C HIS A 214 25.41 11.83 1.09
N GLY A 215 25.26 13.10 1.47
CA GLY A 215 25.04 14.23 0.56
C GLY A 215 23.61 14.32 -0.01
N LYS A 216 22.95 13.19 -0.25
CA LYS A 216 21.58 13.08 -0.76
C LYS A 216 20.89 11.82 -0.22
N LEU A 217 19.58 11.77 -0.37
CA LEU A 217 18.77 10.56 -0.15
C LEU A 217 18.69 9.72 -1.42
N HIS A 218 18.70 8.40 -1.25
CA HIS A 218 18.54 7.43 -2.33
C HIS A 218 17.18 6.73 -2.31
N GLU A 219 16.67 6.53 -1.11
CA GLU A 219 15.40 5.86 -0.87
C GLU A 219 14.39 6.85 -0.27
N SER A 220 14.49 8.14 -0.60
CA SER A 220 13.51 9.16 -0.22
C SER A 220 13.13 9.14 1.28
N ASP A 221 11.83 9.20 1.60
CA ASP A 221 11.33 9.23 2.97
C ASP A 221 11.63 7.97 3.78
N GLN A 222 11.62 6.79 3.16
CA GLN A 222 11.85 5.52 3.87
C GLN A 222 13.26 5.44 4.47
N GLU A 223 14.27 6.07 3.84
CA GLU A 223 15.61 6.18 4.42
C GLU A 223 15.63 6.97 5.73
N VAL A 224 14.90 8.09 5.76
CA VAL A 224 14.75 8.93 6.97
C VAL A 224 14.00 8.16 8.05
N VAL A 225 12.90 7.51 7.68
CA VAL A 225 12.08 6.73 8.62
C VAL A 225 12.87 5.56 9.20
N ARG A 226 13.64 4.83 8.39
CA ARG A 226 14.54 3.75 8.85
C ARG A 226 15.48 4.22 9.95
N GLU A 227 16.15 5.36 9.75
CA GLU A 227 17.07 5.91 10.75
C GLU A 227 16.35 6.42 12.00
N VAL A 228 15.12 6.95 11.86
CA VAL A 228 14.28 7.30 13.03
C VAL A 228 13.94 6.05 13.82
N ILE A 229 13.53 4.96 13.18
CA ILE A 229 13.19 3.70 13.86
C ILE A 229 14.41 3.14 14.62
N ARG A 230 15.59 3.14 13.99
CA ARG A 230 16.84 2.70 14.63
C ARG A 230 17.15 3.49 15.90
N LYS A 231 16.92 4.80 15.87
CA LYS A 231 17.22 5.68 17.01
C LYS A 231 16.12 5.69 18.07
N TYR A 232 14.87 5.47 17.67
CA TYR A 232 13.68 5.56 18.52
C TYR A 232 12.76 4.35 18.30
N PRO A 233 13.20 3.12 18.61
CA PRO A 233 12.45 1.90 18.29
C PRO A 233 11.06 1.85 18.95
N GLY A 234 10.89 2.49 20.11
CA GLY A 234 9.58 2.58 20.78
C GLY A 234 8.50 3.37 20.03
N LEU A 235 8.87 4.13 18.99
CA LEU A 235 7.92 4.85 18.12
C LEU A 235 7.31 3.96 17.01
N TYR A 236 7.86 2.77 16.82
CA TYR A 236 7.60 1.92 15.65
C TYR A 236 6.71 0.72 15.98
N TYR A 237 5.67 0.54 15.16
CA TYR A 237 4.84 -0.65 15.10
C TYR A 237 5.15 -1.46 13.85
N LYS A 238 5.39 -2.77 13.98
CA LYS A 238 5.63 -3.65 12.85
C LYS A 238 4.31 -4.07 12.21
N VAL A 239 4.04 -3.59 11.00
CA VAL A 239 2.89 -4.05 10.20
C VAL A 239 3.22 -5.43 9.62
N PRO A 240 2.28 -6.40 9.67
CA PRO A 240 2.48 -7.71 9.05
C PRO A 240 2.82 -7.61 7.56
N CYS A 241 3.73 -8.46 7.08
CA CYS A 241 4.29 -8.31 5.73
C CYS A 241 3.26 -8.50 4.61
N GLU A 242 2.18 -9.26 4.85
CA GLU A 242 1.10 -9.50 3.89
C GLU A 242 0.30 -8.24 3.53
N TRP A 243 0.43 -7.18 4.33
CA TRP A 243 -0.12 -5.85 4.06
C TRP A 243 0.81 -4.95 3.22
N ASN A 244 2.01 -5.39 2.90
CA ASN A 244 2.91 -4.70 1.97
C ASN A 244 3.88 -5.71 1.34
N VAL A 245 3.31 -6.64 0.56
CA VAL A 245 4.08 -7.61 -0.23
C VAL A 245 4.77 -6.87 -1.37
N GLN A 246 6.09 -6.87 -1.39
CA GLN A 246 6.91 -6.13 -2.33
C GLN A 246 7.40 -7.06 -3.44
N VAL A 247 7.71 -6.49 -4.60
CA VAL A 247 8.11 -7.25 -5.78
C VAL A 247 9.35 -6.69 -6.47
N TYR A 248 10.06 -5.75 -5.87
CA TYR A 248 11.29 -5.20 -6.42
C TYR A 248 12.38 -6.28 -6.54
N SER A 249 12.66 -7.01 -5.45
CA SER A 249 13.67 -8.06 -5.41
C SER A 249 13.15 -9.42 -5.89
N GLU A 250 13.95 -10.15 -6.67
CA GLU A 250 13.64 -11.54 -7.08
C GLU A 250 13.36 -12.49 -5.92
N VAL A 251 13.87 -12.20 -4.72
CA VAL A 251 13.69 -13.05 -3.52
C VAL A 251 12.80 -12.41 -2.46
N ALA A 252 12.09 -11.32 -2.76
CA ALA A 252 11.18 -10.66 -1.81
C ALA A 252 10.16 -11.62 -1.17
N SER A 253 9.63 -12.55 -1.97
CA SER A 253 8.75 -13.64 -1.53
C SER A 253 9.34 -14.57 -0.45
N GLU A 254 10.66 -14.60 -0.26
CA GLU A 254 11.29 -15.34 0.83
C GLU A 254 11.16 -14.61 2.18
N CYS A 255 11.12 -13.28 2.16
CA CYS A 255 10.87 -12.45 3.34
C CYS A 255 9.40 -12.53 3.79
N CYS A 256 8.49 -12.57 2.80
CA CYS A 256 7.05 -12.68 3.03
C CYS A 256 6.47 -13.85 2.22
N PRO A 257 6.54 -15.09 2.74
CA PRO A 257 5.98 -16.25 2.07
C PRO A 257 4.46 -16.12 1.97
N VAL A 258 3.96 -16.00 0.74
CA VAL A 258 2.53 -15.76 0.49
C VAL A 258 1.95 -16.65 -0.61
N VAL A 259 0.64 -16.85 -0.54
CA VAL A 259 -0.21 -17.29 -1.65
C VAL A 259 -1.16 -16.16 -2.03
N TRP A 260 -1.65 -16.16 -3.27
CA TRP A 260 -2.59 -15.15 -3.73
C TRP A 260 -3.80 -15.80 -4.37
N PRO A 261 -4.68 -16.45 -3.57
CA PRO A 261 -5.94 -16.95 -4.10
C PRO A 261 -6.83 -15.78 -4.52
N LEU A 262 -7.57 -15.96 -5.61
CA LEU A 262 -8.63 -15.04 -5.97
C LEU A 262 -9.72 -15.11 -4.90
N ARG A 263 -10.08 -13.94 -4.37
CA ARG A 263 -11.12 -13.79 -3.36
C ARG A 263 -12.33 -13.07 -3.94
N TYR A 264 -13.51 -13.59 -3.65
CA TYR A 264 -14.78 -12.90 -3.89
C TYR A 264 -14.95 -11.77 -2.87
N PRO A 265 -15.69 -10.70 -3.24
CA PRO A 265 -15.82 -9.49 -2.43
C PRO A 265 -16.56 -9.73 -1.10
N ASP A 266 -17.39 -10.77 -1.03
CA ASP A 266 -18.18 -11.20 0.12
C ASP A 266 -17.62 -12.46 0.81
N GLN A 267 -16.39 -12.89 0.47
CA GLN A 267 -15.78 -14.06 1.11
C GLN A 267 -15.24 -13.73 2.49
N ILE A 268 -15.67 -14.52 3.48
CA ILE A 268 -15.10 -14.52 4.83
C ILE A 268 -13.66 -15.03 4.76
N ASP A 269 -12.75 -14.43 5.53
CA ASP A 269 -11.40 -14.96 5.68
C ASP A 269 -11.46 -16.23 6.54
N CYS A 270 -11.15 -17.37 5.92
CA CYS A 270 -11.16 -18.69 6.56
C CYS A 270 -9.78 -19.37 6.54
N TRP A 271 -8.74 -18.61 6.17
CA TRP A 271 -7.39 -19.16 6.04
C TRP A 271 -6.86 -19.73 7.36
N PRO A 272 -6.98 -19.04 8.52
CA PRO A 272 -6.48 -19.57 9.79
C PRO A 272 -7.11 -20.92 10.17
N GLU A 273 -8.39 -21.14 9.83
CA GLU A 273 -9.13 -22.36 10.14
C GLU A 273 -8.74 -23.52 9.23
N LEU A 274 -8.57 -23.25 7.92
CA LEU A 274 -8.20 -24.28 6.95
C LEU A 274 -6.72 -24.66 7.00
N TYR A 275 -5.85 -23.69 7.32
CA TYR A 275 -4.40 -23.83 7.26
C TYR A 275 -3.72 -23.34 8.55
N PRO A 276 -4.06 -23.89 9.73
CA PRO A 276 -3.56 -23.40 11.02
C PRO A 276 -2.03 -23.52 11.18
N ASN A 277 -1.41 -24.44 10.45
CA ASN A 277 0.03 -24.72 10.50
C ASN A 277 0.80 -24.22 9.27
N ALA A 278 0.18 -23.40 8.40
CA ALA A 278 0.85 -22.92 7.20
C ALA A 278 2.00 -21.97 7.53
N THR A 279 3.12 -22.15 6.83
CA THR A 279 4.32 -21.29 6.92
C THR A 279 4.24 -20.08 5.98
N PHE A 280 3.16 -19.97 5.22
CA PHE A 280 2.83 -18.86 4.33
C PHE A 280 1.35 -18.47 4.51
N ARG A 281 0.98 -17.31 3.98
CA ARG A 281 -0.34 -16.69 4.22
C ARG A 281 -0.92 -16.01 2.98
N PRO A 282 -2.22 -15.72 2.92
CA PRO A 282 -2.79 -15.00 1.81
C PRO A 282 -2.25 -13.57 1.76
N VAL A 283 -1.93 -13.11 0.56
CA VAL A 283 -1.70 -11.69 0.28
C VAL A 283 -2.92 -10.88 0.73
N LYS A 284 -2.68 -9.74 1.40
CA LYS A 284 -3.70 -8.71 1.69
C LYS A 284 -3.49 -7.43 0.89
N LEU A 285 -2.24 -7.04 0.63
CA LEU A 285 -1.87 -5.95 -0.26
C LEU A 285 -0.53 -6.23 -0.91
N VAL A 286 -0.45 -6.05 -2.23
CA VAL A 286 0.81 -6.07 -2.99
C VAL A 286 1.14 -4.66 -3.43
N HIS A 287 2.40 -4.27 -3.25
CA HIS A 287 3.00 -3.03 -3.71
C HIS A 287 3.94 -3.35 -4.88
N TYR A 288 3.63 -2.80 -6.06
CA TYR A 288 4.40 -3.03 -7.28
C TYR A 288 5.55 -2.04 -7.41
N ASP A 289 6.52 -2.17 -6.50
CA ASP A 289 7.63 -1.24 -6.25
C ASP A 289 8.78 -1.28 -7.27
N THR A 290 8.65 -2.06 -8.35
CA THR A 290 9.62 -2.05 -9.46
C THR A 290 9.59 -0.74 -10.25
N HIS A 291 10.68 -0.40 -10.92
CA HIS A 291 10.74 0.81 -11.77
C HIS A 291 9.72 0.79 -12.92
N SER A 292 9.64 -0.33 -13.64
CA SER A 292 8.61 -0.55 -14.66
C SER A 292 7.27 -0.81 -13.97
N LYS A 293 6.20 -0.20 -14.47
CA LYS A 293 4.86 -0.27 -13.88
C LYS A 293 3.87 -0.87 -14.87
N PRO A 294 2.78 -1.54 -14.43
CA PRO A 294 1.84 -2.25 -15.31
C PRO A 294 1.25 -1.44 -16.46
N ASP A 295 1.15 -0.13 -16.31
CA ASP A 295 0.65 0.80 -17.32
C ASP A 295 1.74 1.37 -18.26
N ASP A 296 2.96 0.83 -18.23
CA ASP A 296 4.03 1.22 -19.16
C ASP A 296 3.94 0.45 -20.49
N ALA A 297 3.91 1.19 -21.61
CA ALA A 297 3.61 0.68 -22.95
C ALA A 297 4.56 -0.40 -23.51
N ASN A 298 5.74 -0.63 -22.90
CA ASN A 298 6.80 -1.49 -23.43
C ASN A 298 7.05 -2.77 -22.59
N LEU A 299 6.12 -3.13 -21.71
CA LEU A 299 6.25 -4.36 -20.92
C LEU A 299 5.85 -5.59 -21.75
N ASN A 300 6.83 -6.21 -22.40
CA ASN A 300 6.70 -7.56 -22.94
C ASN A 300 6.70 -8.57 -21.80
N ILE A 301 5.53 -8.84 -21.23
CA ILE A 301 5.37 -9.84 -20.17
C ILE A 301 5.23 -11.21 -20.82
N SER A 302 6.23 -12.06 -20.63
CA SER A 302 6.09 -13.50 -20.87
C SER A 302 5.20 -14.08 -19.76
N TRP A 303 3.95 -14.36 -20.10
CA TRP A 303 3.00 -14.98 -19.17
C TRP A 303 3.37 -16.44 -18.96
N SER A 304 4.05 -16.73 -17.84
CA SER A 304 4.19 -18.11 -17.39
C SER A 304 2.80 -18.63 -17.03
N THR A 305 2.35 -19.70 -17.68
CA THR A 305 1.07 -20.39 -17.44
C THR A 305 1.06 -21.23 -16.17
N THR A 306 1.98 -21.00 -15.22
CA THR A 306 1.99 -21.81 -13.99
C THR A 306 0.75 -21.52 -13.15
N SER A 307 -0.18 -22.47 -13.19
CA SER A 307 -1.21 -22.69 -12.16
C SER A 307 -0.52 -22.77 -10.79
N SER A 308 -0.58 -21.69 -10.03
CA SER A 308 -0.17 -21.69 -8.64
C SER A 308 -1.35 -22.10 -7.77
N GLY A 309 -1.43 -23.40 -7.46
CA GLY A 309 -2.36 -23.88 -6.43
C GLY A 309 -2.05 -23.26 -5.05
N ILE A 310 -2.99 -23.36 -4.13
CA ILE A 310 -2.85 -22.89 -2.72
C ILE A 310 -1.84 -23.70 -1.89
N GLU A 311 -1.30 -24.79 -2.45
CA GLU A 311 -0.43 -25.74 -1.75
C GLU A 311 1.02 -25.24 -1.58
N ARG A 312 1.44 -24.23 -2.35
CA ARG A 312 2.81 -23.70 -2.30
C ARG A 312 2.84 -22.19 -2.32
N LYS A 313 3.80 -21.61 -1.59
CA LYS A 313 4.12 -20.18 -1.69
C LYS A 313 4.47 -19.77 -3.12
N LEU A 314 4.13 -18.54 -3.48
CA LEU A 314 4.49 -17.93 -4.76
C LEU A 314 5.92 -17.41 -4.74
N THR A 315 6.60 -17.48 -5.89
CA THR A 315 7.84 -16.74 -6.12
C THR A 315 7.55 -15.28 -6.48
N THR A 316 8.53 -14.39 -6.33
CA THR A 316 8.34 -12.97 -6.70
C THR A 316 7.91 -12.78 -8.17
N PRO A 317 8.50 -13.48 -9.17
CA PRO A 317 8.01 -13.43 -10.55
C PRO A 317 6.55 -13.86 -10.73
N GLN A 318 6.09 -14.86 -9.97
CA GLN A 318 4.68 -15.28 -9.99
C GLN A 318 3.76 -14.20 -9.42
N ILE A 319 4.15 -13.57 -8.30
CA ILE A 319 3.42 -12.44 -7.71
C ILE A 319 3.34 -11.28 -8.71
N ARG A 320 4.44 -10.93 -9.40
CA ARG A 320 4.43 -9.88 -10.43
C ARG A 320 3.45 -10.21 -11.55
N THR A 321 3.52 -11.43 -12.09
CA THR A 321 2.64 -11.90 -13.16
C THR A 321 1.17 -11.76 -12.76
N GLN A 322 0.84 -12.23 -11.56
CA GLN A 322 -0.52 -12.14 -11.03
C GLN A 322 -0.96 -10.70 -10.78
N PHE A 323 -0.06 -9.84 -10.30
CA PHE A 323 -0.32 -8.41 -10.15
C PHE A 323 -0.75 -7.77 -11.46
N HIS A 324 -0.01 -7.99 -12.56
CA HIS A 324 -0.37 -7.41 -13.87
C HIS A 324 -1.73 -7.92 -14.37
N GLN A 325 -2.01 -9.21 -14.23
CA GLN A 325 -3.30 -9.78 -14.62
C GLN A 325 -4.45 -9.14 -13.84
N LEU A 326 -4.32 -9.03 -12.52
CA LEU A 326 -5.33 -8.41 -11.68
C LEU A 326 -5.43 -6.89 -11.94
N TYR A 327 -4.31 -6.21 -12.16
CA TYR A 327 -4.26 -4.78 -12.45
C TYR A 327 -5.16 -4.45 -13.64
N HIS A 328 -5.00 -5.13 -14.78
CA HIS A 328 -5.81 -4.88 -15.97
C HIS A 328 -7.26 -5.35 -15.84
N LYS A 329 -7.52 -6.40 -15.05
CA LYS A 329 -8.89 -6.81 -14.74
C LYS A 329 -9.64 -5.75 -13.93
N PHE A 330 -9.03 -5.19 -12.88
CA PHE A 330 -9.62 -4.07 -12.14
C PHE A 330 -9.69 -2.79 -12.98
N GLU A 331 -8.69 -2.54 -13.84
CA GLU A 331 -8.71 -1.40 -14.76
C GLU A 331 -9.95 -1.46 -15.67
N GLY A 332 -10.26 -2.66 -16.19
CA GLY A 332 -11.41 -2.92 -17.06
C GLY A 332 -12.79 -2.96 -16.38
N LEU A 333 -12.87 -2.95 -15.04
CA LEU A 333 -14.17 -2.86 -14.36
C LEU A 333 -14.79 -1.47 -14.57
N ASP A 334 -16.07 -1.44 -14.97
CA ASP A 334 -16.82 -0.19 -15.10
C ASP A 334 -17.02 0.48 -13.72
N LEU A 335 -17.02 1.82 -13.68
CA LEU A 335 -17.24 2.55 -12.42
C LEU A 335 -18.62 2.24 -11.82
N ASN A 336 -19.65 2.00 -12.65
CA ASN A 336 -21.00 1.63 -12.21
C ASN A 336 -21.07 0.26 -11.54
N CYS A 337 -19.98 -0.52 -11.53
CA CYS A 337 -19.89 -1.72 -10.73
C CYS A 337 -19.82 -1.45 -9.23
N PHE A 338 -19.46 -0.23 -8.81
CA PHE A 338 -19.27 0.11 -7.40
C PHE A 338 -20.38 1.03 -6.90
N ARG A 339 -20.74 0.91 -5.62
CA ARG A 339 -21.79 1.71 -4.96
C ARG A 339 -21.28 2.31 -3.67
#